data_AF-A0A3Q1F3W2-F1
#
_entry.id   AF-A0A3Q1F3W2-F1
#
_cell.length_a   1.000
_cell.length_b   1.000
_cell.length_c   1.000
_cell.angle_alpha   90.00
_cell.angle_beta   90.00
_cell.angle_gamma   90.00
#
_symmetry.space_group_name_H-M   'P 1'
#
loop_
_entity.id
_entity.type
_entity.pdbx_description
1 polymer ?
#
loop_
_entity_poly.entity_id
_entity_poly.type
_entity_poly.pdbx_seq_one_letter_code
_entity_poly.pdbx_strand_id
1 'polypeptide(L)'
;MTTQKTLLVLPLLLTLLTGVMSSQEAQVLYARAGEMVVLECPYLSHKDGTPLWTNHSTQDVNVINSMSTSADVLIHGRSLVILRASINHQGNYSCSYGNASRQFWFGLTVYATQSREHGEKNQNPSTCYMQQSCRLICPFVNITPVNITRNGITWRKEGESSPQNGYFESISEKDSGIYTCTRSYLYRGQTYNVTFTVTVEVKPSSEILLPHKNDVFHVDLGSTVVINCTALVNSNFDDVFWLSGTSFVERSNSLPVFYNYTRVKNAEEEKLTASLVFQKISEEDLLRNYTCKLESSHQSSSFITITLTRKAHHFPLSLTVCIVAILVVIILTIVGAVILFRVCSRRKGCIRLHRVERNSSNLSTSWSRI
;
A
#
# COMPACT_ATOMS: atom_id res chain seq x y z
N MET A 1 66.29 2.07 45.68
CA MET A 1 66.49 3.48 46.07
C MET A 1 67.48 4.10 45.11
N THR A 2 67.24 5.22 44.43
CA THR A 2 65.99 5.98 44.19
C THR A 2 66.25 6.86 42.95
N THR A 3 65.21 7.23 42.19
CA THR A 3 65.09 8.46 41.33
C THR A 3 66.37 9.13 40.76
N GLN A 4 66.42 9.46 39.48
CA GLN A 4 65.62 10.60 38.98
C GLN A 4 65.38 10.52 37.47
N LYS A 5 64.10 10.34 37.07
CA LYS A 5 63.68 10.55 35.67
C LYS A 5 63.47 12.04 35.46
N THR A 6 64.25 12.67 34.59
CA THR A 6 64.07 14.08 34.21
C THR A 6 62.78 14.23 33.42
N LEU A 7 61.81 14.96 33.99
CA LEU A 7 60.48 15.13 33.42
C LEU A 7 60.49 16.26 32.38
N LEU A 8 60.65 15.91 31.10
CA LEU A 8 60.52 16.85 29.98
C LEU A 8 59.06 16.88 29.49
N VAL A 9 58.23 17.66 30.20
CA VAL A 9 56.89 18.05 29.73
C VAL A 9 56.99 19.47 29.18
N LEU A 10 57.03 19.59 27.86
CA LEU A 10 56.78 20.86 27.16
C LEU A 10 55.51 20.67 26.32
N PRO A 11 54.44 21.45 26.54
CA PRO A 11 53.17 21.20 25.89
C PRO A 11 53.20 21.58 24.40
N LEU A 12 52.58 20.73 23.58
CA LEU A 12 52.46 20.88 22.13
C LEU A 12 51.45 21.99 21.76
N LEU A 13 51.78 23.25 22.04
CA LEU A 13 50.90 24.41 21.77
C LEU A 13 50.99 24.86 20.30
N LEU A 14 50.55 24.01 19.37
CA LEU A 14 50.64 24.28 17.92
C LEU A 14 49.50 23.64 17.09
N THR A 15 48.29 23.58 17.66
CA THR A 15 47.07 23.08 16.98
C THR A 15 45.81 23.93 17.26
N LEU A 16 45.96 25.25 17.29
CA LEU A 16 44.83 26.20 17.42
C LEU A 16 44.77 27.21 16.25
N LEU A 17 44.97 26.70 15.04
CA LEU A 17 44.69 27.38 13.78
C LEU A 17 44.21 26.38 12.71
N THR A 18 43.39 25.39 13.11
CA THR A 18 42.40 24.83 12.19
C THR A 18 41.38 25.93 11.92
N GLY A 19 41.71 26.79 10.96
CA GLY A 19 40.70 27.65 10.34
C GLY A 19 39.53 26.76 9.95
N VAL A 20 38.33 27.11 10.42
CA VAL A 20 37.10 26.39 10.10
C VAL A 20 36.81 26.65 8.62
N MET A 21 37.51 25.94 7.76
CA MET A 21 37.24 25.87 6.34
C MET A 21 35.93 25.11 6.22
N SER A 22 34.84 25.86 6.22
CA SER A 22 33.49 25.33 6.12
C SER A 22 33.36 24.59 4.79
N SER A 23 33.60 23.28 4.82
CA SER A 23 33.42 22.38 3.68
C SER A 23 31.94 22.23 3.40
N GLN A 24 31.35 23.27 2.81
CA GLN A 24 30.10 23.12 2.10
C GLN A 24 30.38 22.20 0.92
N GLU A 25 29.80 21.01 0.97
CA GLU A 25 29.87 20.01 -0.08
C GLU A 25 29.44 20.64 -1.41
N ALA A 26 30.30 20.54 -2.43
CA ALA A 26 30.07 21.20 -3.71
C ALA A 26 28.96 20.47 -4.47
N GLN A 27 27.97 21.21 -4.97
CA GLN A 27 26.88 20.62 -5.74
C GLN A 27 27.42 20.18 -7.11
N VAL A 28 27.39 18.89 -7.43
CA VAL A 28 27.83 18.38 -8.73
C VAL A 28 26.66 18.33 -9.69
N LEU A 29 26.86 18.83 -10.92
CA LEU A 29 25.88 18.82 -12.00
C LEU A 29 26.45 18.11 -13.22
N TYR A 30 25.61 17.29 -13.86
CA TYR A 30 25.93 16.58 -15.09
C TYR A 30 24.99 17.04 -16.22
N ALA A 31 25.57 17.47 -17.34
CA ALA A 31 24.85 17.96 -18.51
C ALA A 31 25.31 17.25 -19.79
N ARG A 32 24.50 17.25 -20.86
CA ARG A 32 25.00 16.91 -22.21
C ARG A 32 25.36 18.17 -22.99
N ALA A 33 26.33 18.06 -23.89
CA ALA A 33 26.66 19.12 -24.83
C ALA A 33 25.42 19.49 -25.68
N GLY A 34 25.15 20.77 -25.82
CA GLY A 34 23.96 21.34 -26.48
C GLY A 34 22.76 21.56 -25.57
N GLU A 35 22.73 21.01 -24.36
CA GLU A 35 21.63 21.20 -23.40
C GLU A 35 21.78 22.48 -22.57
N MET A 36 20.67 22.95 -22.02
CA MET A 36 20.62 24.05 -21.08
C MET A 36 21.06 23.58 -19.69
N VAL A 37 21.87 24.39 -19.01
CA VAL A 37 22.30 24.16 -17.62
C VAL A 37 21.92 25.37 -16.78
N VAL A 38 21.50 25.11 -15.54
CA VAL A 38 21.12 26.13 -14.57
C VAL A 38 21.78 25.81 -13.24
N LEU A 39 22.61 26.74 -12.78
CA LEU A 39 23.24 26.76 -11.48
C LEU A 39 22.49 27.80 -10.65
N GLU A 40 21.71 27.40 -9.64
CA GLU A 40 20.99 28.34 -8.77
C GLU A 40 21.80 28.61 -7.49
N CYS A 41 22.15 29.86 -7.25
CA CYS A 41 22.81 30.26 -6.01
C CYS A 41 21.81 30.20 -4.84
N PRO A 42 22.07 29.43 -3.76
CA PRO A 42 21.15 29.33 -2.61
C PRO A 42 20.76 30.69 -2.04
N TYR A 43 19.51 30.83 -1.60
CA TYR A 43 19.00 32.07 -1.02
C TYR A 43 19.52 32.31 0.40
N LEU A 44 19.77 33.57 0.75
CA LEU A 44 20.16 33.99 2.10
C LEU A 44 19.25 35.15 2.55
N SER A 45 18.40 34.90 3.56
CA SER A 45 17.32 35.79 4.02
C SER A 45 17.71 37.17 4.59
N HIS A 46 18.97 37.59 4.41
CA HIS A 46 19.51 38.87 4.89
C HIS A 46 20.35 39.61 3.83
N LYS A 47 20.32 39.20 2.56
CA LYS A 47 21.07 39.83 1.48
C LYS A 47 20.24 39.94 0.20
N ASP A 48 19.61 41.10 0.00
CA ASP A 48 19.05 41.48 -1.29
C ASP A 48 20.17 41.89 -2.25
N GLY A 49 20.31 41.15 -3.34
CA GLY A 49 21.28 41.41 -4.40
C GLY A 49 21.46 40.23 -5.35
N THR A 50 21.81 40.50 -6.60
CA THR A 50 22.28 39.47 -7.54
C THR A 50 23.61 38.90 -7.06
N PRO A 51 23.77 37.57 -6.95
CA PRO A 51 25.02 36.96 -6.54
C PRO A 51 26.11 37.19 -7.60
N LEU A 52 27.34 37.39 -7.12
CA LEU A 52 28.53 37.39 -7.96
C LEU A 52 28.85 35.94 -8.32
N TRP A 53 29.01 35.65 -9.61
CA TRP A 53 29.41 34.34 -10.12
C TRP A 53 30.86 34.35 -10.57
N THR A 54 31.59 33.29 -10.26
CA THR A 54 32.97 33.08 -10.70
C THR A 54 33.15 31.68 -11.29
N ASN A 55 34.03 31.58 -12.28
CA ASN A 55 34.57 30.33 -12.80
C ASN A 55 36.01 30.19 -12.31
N HIS A 56 36.35 29.04 -11.74
CA HIS A 56 37.68 28.72 -11.22
C HIS A 56 38.37 27.77 -12.18
N SER A 57 39.34 28.32 -12.93
CA SER A 57 40.32 27.54 -13.68
C SER A 57 41.45 27.09 -12.75
N THR A 58 42.34 26.21 -13.23
CA THR A 58 43.51 25.75 -12.48
C THR A 58 44.55 26.85 -12.20
N GLN A 59 44.45 28.00 -12.88
CA GLN A 59 45.39 29.12 -12.77
C GLN A 59 44.74 30.49 -12.52
N ASP A 60 43.44 30.66 -12.83
CA ASP A 60 42.74 31.96 -12.78
C ASP A 60 41.31 31.85 -12.20
N VAL A 61 40.88 32.90 -11.51
CA VAL A 61 39.49 33.08 -11.04
C VAL A 61 38.82 34.16 -11.89
N ASN A 62 37.95 33.73 -12.81
CA ASN A 62 37.28 34.61 -13.75
C ASN A 62 35.91 35.03 -13.22
N VAL A 63 35.72 36.33 -13.00
CA VAL A 63 34.41 36.90 -12.65
C VAL A 63 33.50 36.86 -13.88
N ILE A 64 32.39 36.14 -13.76
CA ILE A 64 31.34 36.11 -14.77
C ILE A 64 30.47 37.34 -14.54
N ASN A 65 30.46 38.27 -15.49
CA ASN A 65 29.63 39.47 -15.46
C ASN A 65 28.76 39.52 -16.73
N SER A 66 27.58 40.14 -16.66
CA SER A 66 26.61 40.17 -17.78
C SER A 66 27.11 40.87 -19.05
N MET A 67 28.25 41.57 -18.96
CA MET A 67 28.91 42.29 -20.04
C MET A 67 30.12 41.53 -20.63
N SER A 68 30.59 40.47 -19.97
CA SER A 68 31.69 39.59 -20.42
C SER A 68 31.23 38.18 -20.79
N THR A 69 29.93 37.88 -20.68
CA THR A 69 29.34 36.62 -21.13
C THR A 69 29.36 36.46 -22.66
N SER A 70 29.71 35.26 -23.13
CA SER A 70 29.39 34.82 -24.49
C SER A 70 27.87 34.77 -24.71
N ALA A 71 27.41 34.72 -25.96
CA ALA A 71 25.98 34.70 -26.28
C ALA A 71 25.19 33.52 -25.66
N ASP A 72 25.89 32.45 -25.25
CA ASP A 72 25.31 31.25 -24.66
C ASP A 72 25.34 31.22 -23.12
N VAL A 73 25.94 32.20 -22.42
CA VAL A 73 25.96 32.26 -20.95
C VAL A 73 25.22 33.51 -20.48
N LEU A 74 24.42 33.41 -19.41
CA LEU A 74 23.68 34.54 -18.85
C LEU A 74 23.49 34.40 -17.34
N ILE A 75 23.57 35.53 -16.63
CA ILE A 75 23.23 35.62 -15.21
C ILE A 75 21.80 36.16 -15.12
N HIS A 76 20.95 35.44 -14.39
CA HIS A 76 19.54 35.74 -14.29
C HIS A 76 19.00 35.59 -12.86
N GLY A 77 18.71 36.70 -12.20
CA GLY A 77 18.32 36.72 -10.80
C GLY A 77 19.43 36.12 -9.92
N ARG A 78 19.16 34.95 -9.30
CA ARG A 78 20.15 34.18 -8.51
C ARG A 78 20.82 33.05 -9.29
N SER A 79 20.49 32.86 -10.57
CA SER A 79 20.93 31.72 -11.36
C SER A 79 21.99 32.10 -12.40
N LEU A 80 23.01 31.28 -12.57
CA LEU A 80 23.86 31.27 -13.77
C LEU A 80 23.29 30.22 -14.72
N VAL A 81 23.02 30.63 -15.95
CA VAL A 81 22.38 29.82 -16.98
C VAL A 81 23.33 29.72 -18.17
N ILE A 82 23.54 28.49 -18.65
CA ILE A 82 24.25 28.20 -19.88
C ILE A 82 23.20 27.65 -20.85
N LEU A 83 22.91 28.37 -21.92
CA LEU A 83 21.87 28.04 -22.90
C LEU A 83 22.22 26.78 -23.70
N ARG A 84 23.50 26.62 -24.04
CA ARG A 84 24.05 25.46 -24.75
C ARG A 84 25.37 25.07 -24.11
N ALA A 85 25.34 24.07 -23.24
CA ALA A 85 26.53 23.52 -22.64
C ALA A 85 27.48 22.96 -23.71
N SER A 86 28.78 23.03 -23.42
CA SER A 86 29.83 22.44 -24.26
C SER A 86 30.98 22.02 -23.35
N ILE A 87 31.91 21.23 -23.86
CA ILE A 87 33.05 20.73 -23.06
C ILE A 87 33.85 21.91 -22.45
N ASN A 88 33.91 23.06 -23.15
CA ASN A 88 34.58 24.28 -22.66
C ASN A 88 33.90 24.93 -21.45
N HIS A 89 32.65 24.56 -21.14
CA HIS A 89 31.91 25.00 -19.95
C HIS A 89 32.09 24.05 -18.76
N GLN A 90 32.85 22.95 -18.90
CA GLN A 90 33.20 22.09 -17.77
C GLN A 90 34.14 22.83 -16.82
N GLY A 91 33.89 22.73 -15.51
CA GLY A 91 34.71 23.40 -14.50
C GLY A 91 34.02 23.61 -13.16
N ASN A 92 34.72 24.29 -12.27
CA ASN A 92 34.21 24.64 -10.95
C ASN A 92 33.69 26.08 -10.97
N TYR A 93 32.44 26.25 -10.57
CA TYR A 93 31.77 27.53 -10.44
C TYR A 93 31.56 27.84 -8.97
N SER A 94 31.60 29.11 -8.57
CA SER A 94 31.09 29.51 -7.26
C SER A 94 30.22 30.76 -7.33
N CYS A 95 29.36 30.93 -6.34
CA CYS A 95 28.54 32.12 -6.17
C CYS A 95 28.64 32.69 -4.74
N SER A 96 28.58 34.02 -4.62
CA SER A 96 28.62 34.72 -3.34
C SER A 96 27.78 36.01 -3.36
N TYR A 97 27.32 36.47 -2.19
CA TYR A 97 26.49 37.68 -2.04
C TYR A 97 27.29 38.80 -1.36
N GLY A 98 27.75 39.78 -2.15
CA GLY A 98 28.62 40.86 -1.69
C GLY A 98 29.94 40.33 -1.11
N ASN A 99 30.51 41.03 -0.12
CA ASN A 99 31.70 40.58 0.63
C ASN A 99 31.39 39.42 1.61
N ALA A 100 30.67 38.38 1.16
CA ALA A 100 30.49 37.16 1.94
C ALA A 100 31.79 36.33 1.94
N SER A 101 32.25 35.93 3.13
CA SER A 101 33.23 34.85 3.27
C SER A 101 32.69 33.49 2.80
N ARG A 102 31.36 33.32 2.81
CA ARG A 102 30.65 32.11 2.41
C ARG A 102 30.41 32.10 0.89
N GLN A 103 31.03 31.15 0.22
CA GLN A 103 30.83 30.84 -1.21
C GLN A 103 30.11 29.49 -1.32
N PHE A 104 29.17 29.39 -2.26
CA PHE A 104 28.57 28.11 -2.64
C PHE A 104 29.26 27.59 -3.90
N TRP A 105 29.67 26.33 -3.88
CA TRP A 105 30.49 25.71 -4.91
C TRP A 105 29.68 24.73 -5.75
N PHE A 106 29.97 24.71 -7.05
CA PHE A 106 29.33 23.83 -8.02
C PHE A 106 30.39 23.21 -8.94
N GLY A 107 30.33 21.90 -9.17
CA GLY A 107 31.15 21.22 -10.17
C GLY A 107 30.29 20.86 -11.38
N LEU A 108 30.56 21.44 -12.55
CA LEU A 108 29.84 21.14 -13.78
C LEU A 108 30.67 20.21 -14.68
N THR A 109 30.14 19.03 -14.99
CA THR A 109 30.71 18.09 -15.96
C THR A 109 29.79 18.01 -17.19
N VAL A 110 30.38 18.21 -18.38
CA VAL A 110 29.62 18.22 -19.64
C VAL A 110 30.01 17.04 -20.51
N TYR A 111 29.07 16.12 -20.69
CA TYR A 111 29.24 14.92 -21.49
C TYR A 111 28.97 15.16 -22.98
N ALA A 112 29.70 14.45 -23.85
CA ALA A 112 29.38 14.42 -25.28
C ALA A 112 27.98 13.83 -25.51
N THR A 113 27.31 14.26 -26.60
CA THR A 113 25.90 13.94 -26.90
C THR A 113 25.57 12.44 -26.99
N GLN A 114 26.56 11.59 -27.23
CA GLN A 114 26.43 10.13 -27.36
C GLN A 114 26.88 9.35 -26.10
N SER A 115 27.31 10.02 -25.01
CA SER A 115 27.79 9.33 -23.81
C SER A 115 26.65 8.66 -23.03
N ARG A 116 26.80 7.36 -22.76
CA ARG A 116 25.90 6.60 -21.87
C ARG A 116 26.07 6.96 -20.39
N GLU A 117 27.27 7.35 -19.97
CA GLU A 117 27.60 7.67 -18.56
C GLU A 117 26.71 8.77 -17.95
N HIS A 118 26.23 9.71 -18.77
CA HIS A 118 25.31 10.75 -18.31
C HIS A 118 23.97 10.16 -17.81
N GLY A 119 23.48 9.09 -18.45
CA GLY A 119 22.22 8.45 -18.07
C GLY A 119 22.28 7.69 -16.75
N GLU A 120 23.47 7.27 -16.32
CA GLU A 120 23.68 6.53 -15.06
C GLU A 120 23.74 7.46 -13.85
N LYS A 121 24.38 8.63 -13.97
CA LYS A 121 24.54 9.57 -12.84
C LYS A 121 23.32 10.44 -12.55
N ASN A 122 22.39 10.55 -13.51
CA ASN A 122 21.19 11.38 -13.42
C ASN A 122 19.89 10.56 -13.26
N GLN A 123 19.96 9.32 -12.74
CA GLN A 123 18.77 8.48 -12.55
C GLN A 123 17.90 8.96 -11.38
N ASN A 124 16.66 9.32 -11.69
CA ASN A 124 15.64 9.64 -10.71
C ASN A 124 14.69 8.43 -10.59
N PRO A 125 14.61 7.74 -9.43
CA PRO A 125 13.70 6.61 -9.29
C PRO A 125 12.24 7.09 -9.26
N SER A 126 11.36 6.33 -9.91
CA SER A 126 9.91 6.54 -9.91
C SER A 126 9.21 5.19 -9.75
N THR A 127 8.39 5.04 -8.71
CA THR A 127 7.65 3.80 -8.44
C THR A 127 6.20 3.94 -8.92
N CYS A 128 5.70 2.93 -9.61
CA CYS A 128 4.31 2.81 -10.03
C CYS A 128 3.75 1.45 -9.57
N TYR A 129 2.43 1.29 -9.59
CA TYR A 129 1.73 0.08 -9.15
C TYR A 129 0.86 -0.50 -10.26
N MET A 130 0.93 -1.81 -10.48
CA MET A 130 0.26 -2.48 -11.61
C MET A 130 -1.27 -2.26 -11.60
N GLN A 131 -1.87 -2.20 -12.79
CA GLN A 131 -3.30 -1.96 -13.00
C GLN A 131 -3.82 -0.59 -12.49
N GLN A 132 -2.95 0.31 -12.02
CA GLN A 132 -3.32 1.65 -11.58
C GLN A 132 -2.83 2.72 -12.55
N SER A 133 -3.45 3.90 -12.47
CA SER A 133 -2.97 5.08 -13.18
C SER A 133 -1.67 5.57 -12.54
N CYS A 134 -0.62 5.76 -13.34
CA CYS A 134 0.64 6.32 -12.87
C CYS A 134 1.05 7.57 -13.68
N ARG A 135 1.58 8.59 -13.00
CA ARG A 135 2.09 9.80 -13.64
C ARG A 135 3.56 9.98 -13.31
N LEU A 136 4.41 9.87 -14.33
CA LEU A 136 5.84 10.11 -14.18
C LEU A 136 6.11 11.59 -13.89
N ILE A 137 6.94 11.84 -12.88
CA ILE A 137 7.35 13.18 -12.49
C ILE A 137 8.69 13.48 -13.16
N CYS A 138 8.70 14.51 -14.02
CA CYS A 138 9.94 15.03 -14.57
C CYS A 138 10.59 15.98 -13.55
N PRO A 139 11.89 15.82 -13.22
CA PRO A 139 12.60 16.71 -12.31
C PRO A 139 12.46 18.19 -12.67
N PHE A 140 12.40 19.03 -11.63
CA PHE A 140 12.18 20.47 -11.79
C PHE A 140 13.49 21.24 -11.72
N VAL A 141 13.73 22.10 -12.73
CA VAL A 141 14.76 23.13 -12.68
C VAL A 141 14.08 24.46 -12.38
N ASN A 142 14.43 25.04 -11.23
CA ASN A 142 13.93 26.34 -10.83
C ASN A 142 14.65 27.45 -11.62
N ILE A 143 13.94 28.04 -12.56
CA ILE A 143 14.37 29.23 -13.32
C ILE A 143 13.43 30.35 -12.94
N THR A 144 13.97 31.42 -12.36
CA THR A 144 13.20 32.62 -12.04
C THR A 144 12.69 33.27 -13.34
N PRO A 145 11.37 33.40 -13.54
CA PRO A 145 10.82 33.69 -14.87
C PRO A 145 10.85 35.19 -15.15
N VAL A 146 11.98 35.67 -15.67
CA VAL A 146 12.02 36.87 -16.50
C VAL A 146 12.73 36.47 -17.80
N ASN A 147 12.09 36.71 -18.95
CA ASN A 147 12.55 36.37 -20.30
C ASN A 147 12.71 34.88 -20.69
N ILE A 148 12.84 33.94 -19.75
CA ILE A 148 12.82 32.49 -20.03
C ILE A 148 11.46 31.90 -19.62
N THR A 149 10.72 31.35 -20.59
CA THR A 149 9.40 30.73 -20.34
C THR A 149 9.44 29.22 -20.53
N ARG A 150 8.53 28.49 -19.86
CA ARG A 150 8.41 27.02 -19.95
C ARG A 150 7.64 26.65 -21.22
N ASN A 151 8.17 25.74 -22.04
CA ASN A 151 7.60 25.37 -23.35
C ASN A 151 7.14 23.89 -23.44
N GLY A 152 6.78 23.29 -22.30
CA GLY A 152 6.28 21.93 -22.20
C GLY A 152 7.29 20.88 -21.70
N ILE A 153 6.86 19.62 -21.74
CA ILE A 153 7.61 18.42 -21.36
C ILE A 153 7.29 17.34 -22.38
N THR A 154 8.30 16.63 -22.87
CA THR A 154 8.15 15.42 -23.70
C THR A 154 8.85 14.23 -23.04
N TRP A 155 8.31 13.03 -23.26
CA TRP A 155 8.83 11.79 -22.68
C TRP A 155 9.25 10.83 -23.78
N ARG A 156 10.37 10.13 -23.57
CA ARG A 156 10.90 9.09 -24.45
C ARG A 156 11.37 7.87 -23.64
N LYS A 157 10.72 6.71 -23.79
CA LYS A 157 11.24 5.40 -23.34
C LYS A 157 12.32 4.96 -24.32
N GLU A 158 13.40 4.35 -23.85
CA GLU A 158 14.42 3.82 -24.75
C GLU A 158 13.85 2.64 -25.56
N GLY A 159 13.94 2.70 -26.89
CA GLY A 159 13.46 1.64 -27.80
C GLY A 159 11.98 1.62 -28.16
N GLU A 160 11.12 2.45 -27.55
CA GLU A 160 9.65 2.32 -27.67
C GLU A 160 8.90 3.66 -27.83
N SER A 161 7.65 3.58 -28.31
CA SER A 161 6.69 4.68 -28.23
C SER A 161 6.34 4.99 -26.78
N SER A 162 6.10 6.26 -26.48
CA SER A 162 6.15 6.77 -25.10
C SER A 162 4.81 7.33 -24.63
N PRO A 163 4.51 7.27 -23.31
CA PRO A 163 3.24 7.75 -22.75
C PRO A 163 3.02 9.24 -23.03
N GLN A 164 1.81 9.59 -23.47
CA GLN A 164 1.44 10.98 -23.70
C GLN A 164 1.54 11.75 -22.38
N ASN A 165 2.35 12.81 -22.35
CA ASN A 165 2.65 13.64 -21.17
C ASN A 165 3.22 12.87 -19.95
N GLY A 166 3.69 11.63 -20.11
CA GLY A 166 4.19 10.81 -19.00
C GLY A 166 3.08 10.22 -18.11
N TYR A 167 1.86 10.08 -18.64
CA TYR A 167 0.73 9.50 -17.92
C TYR A 167 0.36 8.12 -18.49
N PHE A 168 0.08 7.19 -17.58
CA PHE A 168 -0.50 5.88 -17.85
C PHE A 168 -1.85 5.82 -17.15
N GLU A 169 -2.90 5.40 -17.87
CA GLU A 169 -4.23 5.15 -17.28
C GLU A 169 -4.26 3.83 -16.48
N SER A 170 -3.55 2.82 -16.98
CA SER A 170 -3.28 1.55 -16.31
C SER A 170 -1.89 1.09 -16.72
N ILE A 171 -0.98 0.95 -15.75
CA ILE A 171 0.42 0.55 -15.99
C ILE A 171 0.62 -0.95 -15.69
N SER A 172 1.61 -1.56 -16.34
CA SER A 172 1.93 -2.98 -16.26
C SER A 172 3.45 -3.22 -16.20
N GLU A 173 3.88 -4.43 -15.87
CA GLU A 173 5.29 -4.75 -15.63
C GLU A 173 6.24 -4.34 -16.78
N LYS A 174 5.80 -4.57 -18.03
CA LYS A 174 6.51 -4.20 -19.28
C LYS A 174 6.78 -2.70 -19.45
N ASP A 175 6.05 -1.86 -18.71
CA ASP A 175 6.20 -0.41 -18.71
C ASP A 175 7.30 0.04 -17.73
N SER A 176 7.91 -0.89 -16.99
CA SER A 176 9.17 -0.65 -16.28
C SER A 176 10.30 -0.32 -17.25
N GLY A 177 11.32 0.39 -16.76
CA GLY A 177 12.54 0.68 -17.52
C GLY A 177 12.96 2.13 -17.45
N ILE A 178 13.81 2.54 -18.40
CA ILE A 178 14.46 3.85 -18.38
C ILE A 178 13.72 4.82 -19.33
N TYR A 179 13.26 5.92 -18.75
CA TYR A 179 12.56 7.00 -19.43
C TYR A 179 13.44 8.26 -19.44
N THR A 180 13.48 8.95 -20.58
CA THR A 180 14.08 10.27 -20.71
C THR A 180 12.96 11.31 -20.78
N CYS A 181 12.87 12.17 -19.77
CA CYS A 181 12.11 13.42 -19.88
C CYS A 181 12.97 14.47 -20.60
N THR A 182 12.40 15.19 -21.57
CA THR A 182 12.96 16.43 -22.12
C THR A 182 12.08 17.60 -21.72
N ARG A 183 12.63 18.57 -21.00
CA ARG A 183 11.95 19.78 -20.55
C ARG A 183 12.42 20.98 -21.37
N SER A 184 11.50 21.65 -22.05
CA SER A 184 11.81 22.72 -23.01
C SER A 184 11.55 24.11 -22.41
N TYR A 185 12.38 25.06 -22.83
CA TYR A 185 12.36 26.46 -22.42
C TYR A 185 12.50 27.36 -23.64
N LEU A 186 11.71 28.43 -23.69
CA LEU A 186 11.77 29.43 -24.76
C LEU A 186 12.52 30.67 -24.25
N TYR A 187 13.54 31.11 -24.99
CA TYR A 187 14.28 32.34 -24.74
C TYR A 187 14.62 33.02 -26.08
N ARG A 188 14.26 34.30 -26.23
CA ARG A 188 14.46 35.10 -27.46
C ARG A 188 14.01 34.38 -28.75
N GLY A 189 12.88 33.68 -28.68
CA GLY A 189 12.31 32.92 -29.82
C GLY A 189 12.98 31.58 -30.12
N GLN A 190 14.08 31.22 -29.45
CA GLN A 190 14.74 29.91 -29.58
C GLN A 190 14.33 28.98 -28.44
N THR A 191 14.23 27.68 -28.72
CA THR A 191 13.95 26.64 -27.73
C THR A 191 15.24 25.98 -27.26
N TYR A 192 15.39 25.84 -25.95
CA TYR A 192 16.50 25.21 -25.25
C TYR A 192 15.95 24.09 -24.36
N ASN A 193 16.70 22.98 -24.25
CA ASN A 193 16.20 21.75 -23.62
C ASN A 193 17.10 21.32 -22.47
N VAL A 194 16.49 20.76 -21.42
CA VAL A 194 17.16 20.01 -20.35
C VAL A 194 16.61 18.58 -20.40
N THR A 195 17.47 17.56 -20.32
CA THR A 195 17.00 16.17 -20.19
C THR A 195 17.24 15.58 -18.81
N PHE A 196 16.37 14.65 -18.42
CA PHE A 196 16.45 13.91 -17.17
C PHE A 196 16.17 12.44 -17.43
N THR A 197 16.95 11.57 -16.79
CA THR A 197 16.71 10.13 -16.79
C THR A 197 15.88 9.76 -15.57
N VAL A 198 14.81 8.99 -15.79
CA VAL A 198 13.87 8.52 -14.78
C VAL A 198 13.78 7.00 -14.91
N THR A 199 14.16 6.30 -13.84
CA THR A 199 14.11 4.84 -13.77
C THR A 199 12.77 4.44 -13.18
N VAL A 200 11.90 3.82 -13.97
CA VAL A 200 10.54 3.45 -13.59
C VAL A 200 10.51 1.99 -13.15
N GLU A 201 10.10 1.77 -11.90
CA GLU A 201 9.89 0.46 -11.29
C GLU A 201 8.38 0.24 -11.13
N VAL A 202 7.81 -0.80 -11.74
CA VAL A 202 6.39 -1.14 -11.60
C VAL A 202 6.24 -2.31 -10.63
N LYS A 203 5.60 -2.08 -9.47
CA LYS A 203 5.37 -3.07 -8.42
C LYS A 203 3.96 -3.66 -8.48
N PRO A 204 3.74 -4.89 -7.98
CA PRO A 204 2.40 -5.41 -7.75
C PRO A 204 1.57 -4.45 -6.88
N SER A 205 0.29 -4.29 -7.22
CA SER A 205 -0.65 -3.55 -6.37
C SER A 205 -0.99 -4.34 -5.11
N SER A 206 -1.37 -3.63 -4.04
CA SER A 206 -1.91 -4.26 -2.83
C SER A 206 -3.37 -4.65 -3.10
N GLU A 207 -3.75 -5.88 -2.75
CA GLU A 207 -5.07 -6.44 -3.11
C GLU A 207 -5.61 -7.34 -2.00
N ILE A 208 -6.92 -7.29 -1.76
CA ILE A 208 -7.62 -8.24 -0.88
C ILE A 208 -7.80 -9.55 -1.65
N LEU A 209 -7.07 -10.59 -1.25
CA LEU A 209 -7.14 -11.91 -1.86
C LEU A 209 -8.37 -12.69 -1.40
N LEU A 210 -8.74 -12.55 -0.13
CA LEU A 210 -9.87 -13.19 0.54
C LEU A 210 -10.44 -12.23 1.59
N PRO A 211 -11.76 -12.24 1.89
CA PRO A 211 -12.82 -12.93 1.16
C PRO A 211 -13.02 -12.36 -0.25
N HIS A 212 -13.77 -13.02 -1.11
CA HIS A 212 -14.14 -12.50 -2.42
C HIS A 212 -15.42 -11.65 -2.37
N LYS A 213 -15.65 -10.87 -3.44
CA LYS A 213 -16.81 -10.00 -3.54
C LYS A 213 -18.11 -10.81 -3.59
N ASN A 214 -19.05 -10.47 -2.71
CA ASN A 214 -20.34 -11.15 -2.49
C ASN A 214 -20.24 -12.52 -1.80
N ASP A 215 -19.13 -12.83 -1.10
CA ASP A 215 -19.05 -14.04 -0.29
C ASP A 215 -20.14 -14.08 0.80
N VAL A 216 -20.77 -15.25 0.92
CA VAL A 216 -21.81 -15.56 1.89
C VAL A 216 -21.32 -16.66 2.82
N PHE A 217 -21.24 -16.35 4.12
CA PHE A 217 -20.78 -17.30 5.13
C PHE A 217 -21.99 -17.94 5.83
N HIS A 218 -22.14 -19.26 5.67
CA HIS A 218 -23.19 -20.02 6.34
C HIS A 218 -22.77 -20.39 7.77
N VAL A 219 -23.52 -19.90 8.75
CA VAL A 219 -23.17 -19.96 10.18
C VAL A 219 -24.28 -20.58 11.02
N ASP A 220 -23.88 -21.24 12.12
CA ASP A 220 -24.77 -21.84 13.11
C ASP A 220 -24.86 -20.91 14.34
N LEU A 221 -26.08 -20.52 14.77
CA LEU A 221 -26.24 -19.60 15.90
C LEU A 221 -25.60 -20.14 17.19
N GLY A 222 -24.97 -19.24 17.95
CA GLY A 222 -24.27 -19.60 19.18
C GLY A 222 -22.92 -20.30 18.98
N SER A 223 -22.48 -20.52 17.73
CA SER A 223 -21.14 -21.04 17.43
C SER A 223 -20.08 -19.92 17.41
N THR A 224 -18.81 -20.32 17.58
CA THR A 224 -17.64 -19.48 17.33
C THR A 224 -17.30 -19.53 15.84
N VAL A 225 -17.14 -18.37 15.21
CA VAL A 225 -16.87 -18.24 13.77
C VAL A 225 -15.65 -17.34 13.56
N VAL A 226 -14.75 -17.74 12.66
CA VAL A 226 -13.57 -16.95 12.26
C VAL A 226 -13.59 -16.76 10.74
N ILE A 227 -13.49 -15.52 10.29
CA ILE A 227 -13.48 -15.16 8.88
C ILE A 227 -12.21 -14.34 8.59
N ASN A 228 -11.33 -14.90 7.77
CA ASN A 228 -10.07 -14.24 7.42
C ASN A 228 -10.31 -13.25 6.28
N CYS A 229 -9.89 -12.00 6.49
CA CYS A 229 -9.54 -11.12 5.39
C CYS A 229 -8.03 -11.13 5.21
N THR A 230 -7.54 -11.61 4.07
CA THR A 230 -6.12 -11.70 3.75
C THR A 230 -5.83 -10.83 2.53
N ALA A 231 -4.88 -9.92 2.66
CA ALA A 231 -4.45 -9.02 1.61
C ALA A 231 -2.96 -9.21 1.29
N LEU A 232 -2.61 -9.17 0.00
CA LEU A 232 -1.24 -8.93 -0.46
C LEU A 232 -0.94 -7.44 -0.31
N VAL A 233 0.23 -7.08 0.23
CA VAL A 233 0.63 -5.68 0.41
C VAL A 233 2.03 -5.41 -0.13
N ASN A 234 2.23 -4.20 -0.64
CA ASN A 234 3.50 -3.73 -1.20
C ASN A 234 4.19 -2.64 -0.36
N SER A 235 3.52 -2.12 0.67
CA SER A 235 4.05 -1.09 1.57
C SER A 235 3.91 -1.48 3.04
N ASN A 236 4.89 -1.08 3.84
CA ASN A 236 4.86 -1.23 5.30
C ASN A 236 3.72 -0.41 5.95
N PHE A 237 3.24 0.62 5.25
CA PHE A 237 2.15 1.51 5.69
C PHE A 237 0.76 1.06 5.24
N ASP A 238 0.67 -0.02 4.45
CA ASP A 238 -0.62 -0.64 4.16
C ASP A 238 -1.16 -1.32 5.42
N ASP A 239 -2.48 -1.28 5.61
CA ASP A 239 -3.19 -1.93 6.71
C ASP A 239 -4.50 -2.57 6.24
N VAL A 240 -4.94 -3.61 6.94
CA VAL A 240 -6.19 -4.34 6.66
C VAL A 240 -7.00 -4.48 7.95
N PHE A 241 -8.26 -4.05 7.90
CA PHE A 241 -9.12 -4.00 9.07
C PHE A 241 -10.59 -4.29 8.73
N TRP A 242 -11.37 -4.56 9.77
CA TRP A 242 -12.80 -4.83 9.66
C TRP A 242 -13.66 -3.66 10.15
N LEU A 243 -14.74 -3.41 9.42
CA LEU A 243 -15.84 -2.53 9.80
C LEU A 243 -17.10 -3.37 10.03
N SER A 244 -17.87 -3.04 11.06
CA SER A 244 -19.26 -3.50 11.26
C SER A 244 -20.19 -2.33 10.93
N GLY A 245 -20.90 -2.43 9.81
CA GLY A 245 -21.54 -1.28 9.18
C GLY A 245 -20.51 -0.21 8.82
N THR A 246 -20.55 0.93 9.52
CA THR A 246 -19.61 2.06 9.35
C THR A 246 -18.59 2.17 10.48
N SER A 247 -18.68 1.34 11.53
CA SER A 247 -17.83 1.44 12.72
C SER A 247 -16.68 0.45 12.67
N PHE A 248 -15.50 0.85 13.14
CA PHE A 248 -14.36 -0.06 13.28
C PHE A 248 -14.67 -1.21 14.24
N VAL A 249 -14.31 -2.43 13.85
CA VAL A 249 -14.24 -3.57 14.77
C VAL A 249 -12.95 -3.46 15.57
N GLU A 250 -13.00 -3.63 16.89
CA GLU A 250 -11.82 -3.55 17.74
C GLU A 250 -10.98 -4.84 17.73
N ARG A 251 -9.74 -4.78 18.21
CA ARG A 251 -8.82 -5.94 18.35
C ARG A 251 -8.86 -6.60 19.73
N SER A 252 -9.77 -6.19 20.62
CA SER A 252 -9.84 -6.71 21.98
C SER A 252 -10.57 -8.03 22.06
N ASN A 253 -9.87 -9.11 22.41
CA ASN A 253 -10.45 -10.44 22.59
C ASN A 253 -11.44 -10.57 23.78
N SER A 254 -11.65 -9.50 24.55
CA SER A 254 -12.72 -9.42 25.55
C SER A 254 -14.10 -9.12 24.96
N LEU A 255 -14.18 -8.69 23.71
CA LEU A 255 -15.42 -8.31 23.03
C LEU A 255 -16.07 -9.52 22.33
N PRO A 256 -17.41 -9.55 22.19
CA PRO A 256 -18.12 -10.66 21.53
C PRO A 256 -17.76 -10.79 20.05
N VAL A 257 -17.45 -9.66 19.40
CA VAL A 257 -16.93 -9.57 18.04
C VAL A 257 -15.69 -8.68 18.05
N PHE A 258 -14.57 -9.21 17.55
CA PHE A 258 -13.28 -8.53 17.45
C PHE A 258 -12.52 -9.03 16.23
N TYR A 259 -11.36 -8.46 15.91
CA TYR A 259 -10.46 -9.07 14.92
C TYR A 259 -9.04 -9.29 15.45
N ASN A 260 -8.43 -10.41 15.06
CA ASN A 260 -7.01 -10.65 15.22
C ASN A 260 -6.25 -10.13 13.99
N TYR A 261 -5.00 -9.69 14.18
CA TYR A 261 -4.17 -9.16 13.10
C TYR A 261 -2.83 -9.91 13.04
N THR A 262 -2.45 -10.37 11.85
CA THR A 262 -1.13 -10.96 11.57
C THR A 262 -0.51 -10.35 10.33
N ARG A 263 0.82 -10.21 10.34
CA ARG A 263 1.65 -9.71 9.24
C ARG A 263 2.73 -10.76 8.97
N VAL A 264 2.70 -11.35 7.78
CA VAL A 264 3.62 -12.42 7.38
C VAL A 264 4.41 -11.93 6.17
N LYS A 265 5.74 -11.91 6.29
CA LYS A 265 6.66 -11.47 5.24
C LYS A 265 7.54 -12.63 4.83
N ASN A 266 7.40 -13.07 3.58
CA ASN A 266 8.25 -14.06 2.94
C ASN A 266 9.31 -13.35 2.07
N ALA A 267 10.17 -14.11 1.38
CA ALA A 267 11.19 -13.54 0.51
C ALA A 267 10.61 -12.80 -0.71
N GLU A 268 9.43 -13.22 -1.19
CA GLU A 268 8.80 -12.73 -2.43
C GLU A 268 7.58 -11.84 -2.18
N GLU A 269 6.85 -12.07 -1.08
CA GLU A 269 5.54 -11.46 -0.82
C GLU A 269 5.38 -11.06 0.66
N GLU A 270 4.63 -9.99 0.90
CA GLU A 270 4.13 -9.63 2.23
C GLU A 270 2.60 -9.70 2.26
N LYS A 271 2.06 -10.39 3.26
CA LYS A 271 0.62 -10.62 3.43
C LYS A 271 0.16 -10.17 4.81
N LEU A 272 -0.91 -9.38 4.84
CA LEU A 272 -1.62 -9.04 6.06
C LEU A 272 -2.86 -9.92 6.18
N THR A 273 -3.22 -10.33 7.39
CA THR A 273 -4.49 -11.01 7.66
C THR A 273 -5.18 -10.41 8.87
N ALA A 274 -6.38 -9.89 8.65
CA ALA A 274 -7.33 -9.51 9.68
C ALA A 274 -8.38 -10.62 9.81
N SER A 275 -8.31 -11.42 10.86
CA SER A 275 -9.28 -12.49 11.14
C SER A 275 -10.40 -11.95 12.03
N LEU A 276 -11.59 -11.71 11.45
CA LEU A 276 -12.80 -11.36 12.19
C LEU A 276 -13.26 -12.57 13.01
N VAL A 277 -13.40 -12.41 14.31
CA VAL A 277 -13.78 -13.46 15.27
C VAL A 277 -15.10 -13.10 15.93
N PHE A 278 -16.08 -13.99 15.78
CA PHE A 278 -17.30 -14.02 16.57
C PHE A 278 -17.11 -15.08 17.66
N GLN A 279 -17.09 -14.68 18.94
CA GLN A 279 -17.00 -15.66 20.03
C GLN A 279 -18.23 -16.56 20.07
N LYS A 280 -19.41 -15.95 19.93
CA LYS A 280 -20.72 -16.58 19.94
C LYS A 280 -21.65 -15.78 19.05
N ILE A 281 -21.91 -16.27 17.84
CA ILE A 281 -22.69 -15.52 16.85
C ILE A 281 -24.18 -15.39 17.23
N SER A 282 -24.72 -14.19 17.08
CA SER A 282 -26.08 -13.78 17.47
C SER A 282 -27.01 -13.57 16.27
N GLU A 283 -28.31 -13.31 16.50
CA GLU A 283 -29.22 -12.94 15.41
C GLU A 283 -28.96 -11.50 14.93
N GLU A 284 -28.48 -10.63 15.82
CA GLU A 284 -28.06 -9.27 15.53
C GLU A 284 -26.83 -9.21 14.61
N ASP A 285 -25.93 -10.19 14.69
CA ASP A 285 -24.77 -10.31 13.79
C ASP A 285 -25.20 -10.69 12.36
N LEU A 286 -26.23 -11.53 12.20
CA LEU A 286 -26.78 -11.89 10.88
C LEU A 286 -27.42 -10.71 10.15
N LEU A 287 -27.85 -9.68 10.88
CA LEU A 287 -28.46 -8.46 10.34
C LEU A 287 -27.43 -7.37 10.00
N ARG A 288 -26.15 -7.60 10.29
CA ARG A 288 -25.06 -6.64 10.09
C ARG A 288 -24.22 -7.00 8.86
N ASN A 289 -23.84 -5.97 8.12
CA ASN A 289 -22.82 -6.09 7.08
C ASN A 289 -21.44 -5.92 7.72
N TYR A 290 -20.52 -6.84 7.41
CA TYR A 290 -19.12 -6.74 7.81
C TYR A 290 -18.29 -6.48 6.57
N THR A 291 -17.43 -5.46 6.63
CA THR A 291 -16.62 -5.03 5.48
C THR A 291 -15.15 -5.10 5.87
N CYS A 292 -14.39 -5.93 5.17
CA CYS A 292 -12.94 -5.81 5.20
C CYS A 292 -12.53 -4.64 4.31
N LYS A 293 -11.65 -3.77 4.81
CA LYS A 293 -11.05 -2.68 4.04
C LYS A 293 -9.53 -2.83 4.07
N LEU A 294 -8.92 -2.72 2.89
CA LEU A 294 -7.50 -2.55 2.67
C LEU A 294 -7.24 -1.06 2.42
N GLU A 295 -6.41 -0.47 3.27
CA GLU A 295 -5.97 0.92 3.15
C GLU A 295 -4.48 0.94 2.81
N SER A 296 -4.08 1.87 1.95
CA SER A 296 -2.71 1.97 1.45
C SER A 296 -2.28 3.42 1.31
N SER A 297 -0.98 3.67 1.51
CA SER A 297 -0.35 4.98 1.31
C SER A 297 -0.13 5.36 -0.16
N HIS A 298 -0.28 4.43 -1.10
CA HIS A 298 0.12 4.64 -2.50
C HIS A 298 -0.98 4.37 -3.53
N GLN A 299 -2.13 3.84 -3.10
CA GLN A 299 -3.25 3.48 -3.96
C GLN A 299 -4.59 3.80 -3.32
N SER A 300 -5.65 3.78 -4.13
CA SER A 300 -7.01 3.88 -3.60
C SER A 300 -7.33 2.68 -2.69
N SER A 301 -8.04 2.93 -1.58
CA SER A 301 -8.50 1.85 -0.70
C SER A 301 -9.43 0.90 -1.44
N SER A 302 -9.30 -0.39 -1.20
CA SER A 302 -10.24 -1.42 -1.66
C SER A 302 -11.01 -1.99 -0.47
N PHE A 303 -12.21 -2.52 -0.72
CA PHE A 303 -13.04 -3.08 0.34
C PHE A 303 -13.94 -4.19 -0.18
N ILE A 304 -14.22 -5.17 0.68
CA ILE A 304 -15.08 -6.32 0.39
C ILE A 304 -16.04 -6.50 1.57
N THR A 305 -17.32 -6.38 1.27
CA THR A 305 -18.42 -6.62 2.22
C THR A 305 -18.88 -8.07 2.10
N ILE A 306 -18.93 -8.76 3.23
CA ILE A 306 -19.45 -10.12 3.36
C ILE A 306 -20.86 -10.09 3.98
N THR A 307 -21.60 -11.17 3.79
CA THR A 307 -22.87 -11.40 4.48
C THR A 307 -22.85 -12.72 5.24
N LEU A 308 -23.53 -12.75 6.38
CA LEU A 308 -23.66 -13.94 7.22
C LEU A 308 -25.09 -14.47 7.06
N THR A 309 -25.24 -15.77 6.84
CA THR A 309 -26.57 -16.39 6.71
C THR A 309 -26.69 -17.63 7.57
N ARG A 310 -27.87 -17.86 8.14
CA ARG A 310 -28.13 -19.08 8.92
C ARG A 310 -27.96 -20.31 8.03
N LYS A 311 -27.19 -21.28 8.49
CA LYS A 311 -27.05 -22.57 7.82
C LYS A 311 -28.42 -23.26 7.72
N ALA A 312 -28.79 -23.72 6.52
CA ALA A 312 -30.05 -24.41 6.31
C ALA A 312 -30.01 -25.79 6.99
N HIS A 313 -30.81 -25.99 8.04
CA HIS A 313 -30.91 -27.29 8.70
C HIS A 313 -31.74 -28.26 7.83
N HIS A 314 -31.08 -28.95 6.91
CA HIS A 314 -31.70 -30.07 6.19
C HIS A 314 -32.08 -31.16 7.18
N PHE A 315 -33.39 -31.30 7.47
CA PHE A 315 -33.89 -32.50 8.15
C PHE A 315 -33.57 -33.72 7.28
N PRO A 316 -32.91 -34.75 7.81
CA PRO A 316 -32.53 -35.91 7.00
C PRO A 316 -33.80 -36.65 6.57
N LEU A 317 -33.95 -36.86 5.26
CA LEU A 317 -35.14 -37.45 4.63
C LEU A 317 -35.57 -38.79 5.27
N SER A 318 -34.59 -39.53 5.81
CA SER A 318 -34.77 -40.75 6.60
C SER A 318 -35.70 -40.55 7.81
N LEU A 319 -35.53 -39.48 8.58
CA LEU A 319 -36.34 -39.20 9.78
C LEU A 319 -37.81 -38.92 9.43
N THR A 320 -38.06 -38.16 8.35
CA THR A 320 -39.42 -37.94 7.84
C THR A 320 -40.05 -39.24 7.32
N VAL A 321 -39.29 -40.10 6.64
CA VAL A 321 -39.78 -41.42 6.18
C VAL A 321 -40.09 -42.34 7.37
N CYS A 322 -39.23 -42.38 8.40
CA CYS A 322 -39.48 -43.16 9.61
C CYS A 322 -40.74 -42.70 10.35
N ILE A 323 -40.97 -41.39 10.51
CA ILE A 323 -42.17 -40.85 11.15
C ILE A 323 -43.43 -41.24 10.37
N VAL A 324 -43.42 -41.13 9.04
CA VAL A 324 -44.54 -41.54 8.18
C VAL A 324 -44.80 -43.05 8.27
N ALA A 325 -43.75 -43.88 8.25
CA ALA A 325 -43.88 -45.33 8.39
C ALA A 325 -44.49 -45.75 9.74
N ILE A 326 -44.05 -45.11 10.84
CA ILE A 326 -44.61 -45.35 12.18
C ILE A 326 -46.09 -44.96 12.24
N LEU A 327 -46.47 -43.82 11.66
CA LEU A 327 -47.87 -43.38 11.59
C LEU A 327 -48.74 -44.38 10.81
N VAL A 328 -48.26 -44.91 9.69
CA VAL A 328 -48.98 -45.94 8.91
C VAL A 328 -49.17 -47.22 9.73
N VAL A 329 -48.15 -47.69 10.47
CA VAL A 329 -48.27 -48.86 11.35
C VAL A 329 -49.27 -48.62 12.49
N ILE A 330 -49.30 -47.42 13.08
CA ILE A 330 -50.29 -47.06 14.11
C ILE A 330 -51.71 -47.08 13.52
N ILE A 331 -51.92 -46.52 12.33
CA ILE A 331 -53.24 -46.55 11.66
C ILE A 331 -53.66 -48.00 11.36
N LEU A 332 -52.77 -48.84 10.85
CA LEU A 332 -53.07 -50.25 10.55
C LEU A 332 -53.38 -51.07 11.81
N THR A 333 -52.67 -50.84 12.92
CA THR A 333 -52.95 -51.52 14.19
C THR A 333 -54.27 -51.06 14.81
N ILE A 334 -54.61 -49.76 14.75
CA ILE A 334 -55.92 -49.24 15.17
C ILE A 334 -57.05 -49.83 14.31
N VAL A 335 -56.91 -49.82 12.98
CA VAL A 335 -57.91 -50.39 12.06
C VAL A 335 -58.08 -51.89 12.31
N GLY A 336 -56.98 -52.63 12.48
CA GLY A 336 -57.00 -54.05 12.83
C GLY A 336 -57.70 -54.32 14.17
N ALA A 337 -57.41 -53.52 15.20
CA ALA A 337 -58.07 -53.61 16.50
C ALA A 337 -59.57 -53.28 16.43
N VAL A 338 -59.98 -52.28 15.64
CA VAL A 338 -61.40 -51.94 15.43
C VAL A 338 -62.13 -53.03 14.65
N ILE A 339 -61.50 -53.64 13.64
CA ILE A 339 -62.06 -54.78 12.91
C ILE A 339 -62.20 -55.99 13.84
N LEU A 340 -61.16 -56.34 14.61
CA LEU A 340 -61.20 -57.41 15.60
C LEU A 340 -62.27 -57.15 16.67
N PHE A 341 -62.39 -55.92 17.16
CA PHE A 341 -63.43 -55.52 18.12
C PHE A 341 -64.84 -55.68 17.53
N ARG A 342 -65.06 -55.30 16.27
CA ARG A 342 -66.35 -55.51 15.57
C ARG A 342 -66.64 -56.97 15.25
N VAL A 343 -65.63 -57.79 14.96
CA VAL A 343 -65.78 -59.25 14.76
C VAL A 343 -66.07 -59.96 16.09
N CYS A 344 -65.40 -59.57 17.17
CA CYS A 344 -65.64 -60.09 18.51
C CYS A 344 -66.99 -59.63 19.07
N SER A 345 -67.43 -58.40 18.82
CA SER A 345 -68.77 -57.94 19.21
C SER A 345 -69.88 -58.67 18.43
N ARG A 346 -69.67 -58.95 17.14
CA ARG A 346 -70.56 -59.84 16.36
C ARG A 346 -70.56 -61.29 16.86
N ARG A 347 -69.41 -61.85 17.27
CA ARG A 347 -69.34 -63.22 17.82
C ARG A 347 -70.02 -63.39 19.19
N LYS A 348 -70.09 -62.34 20.02
CA LYS A 348 -70.79 -62.38 21.32
C LYS A 348 -72.32 -62.55 21.20
N GLY A 349 -72.89 -62.51 19.99
CA GLY A 349 -74.28 -62.89 19.74
C GLY A 349 -74.57 -64.40 19.75
N CYS A 350 -73.57 -65.28 19.93
CA CYS A 350 -73.78 -66.73 19.83
C CYS A 350 -73.02 -67.54 20.90
N ILE A 351 -73.40 -67.36 22.17
CA ILE A 351 -73.17 -68.36 23.24
C ILE A 351 -74.49 -68.53 24.00
N ARG A 352 -75.22 -69.62 23.70
CA ARG A 352 -76.45 -69.98 24.42
C ARG A 352 -76.09 -70.81 25.66
N LEU A 353 -76.77 -70.54 26.77
CA LEU A 353 -76.49 -71.21 28.05
C LEU A 353 -76.61 -72.73 27.96
N HIS A 354 -75.70 -73.45 28.63
CA HIS A 354 -76.06 -74.70 29.28
C HIS A 354 -75.96 -74.52 30.80
N ARG A 355 -77.12 -74.66 31.46
CA ARG A 355 -77.27 -74.66 32.91
C ARG A 355 -76.88 -76.04 33.43
N VAL A 356 -76.02 -76.09 34.44
CA VAL A 356 -75.89 -77.22 35.36
C VAL A 356 -75.79 -76.65 36.77
N GLU A 357 -76.72 -77.04 37.63
CA GLU A 357 -76.79 -76.69 39.04
C GLU A 357 -75.49 -77.00 39.80
N ARG A 358 -75.12 -76.12 40.73
CA ARG A 358 -74.50 -76.57 41.99
C ARG A 358 -74.94 -75.63 43.12
N ASN A 359 -75.61 -76.21 44.10
CA ASN A 359 -76.19 -75.51 45.23
C ASN A 359 -75.37 -75.78 46.50
N SER A 360 -75.48 -74.90 47.51
CA SER A 360 -74.70 -74.88 48.76
C SER A 360 -73.20 -74.54 48.60
N SER A 361 -72.56 -73.78 49.50
CA SER A 361 -73.00 -73.11 50.73
C SER A 361 -72.08 -71.94 51.10
N ASN A 362 -72.59 -70.98 51.88
CA ASN A 362 -71.96 -70.24 53.01
C ASN A 362 -70.41 -70.32 53.14
N LEU A 363 -69.65 -69.25 53.44
CA LEU A 363 -69.92 -68.13 54.37
C LEU A 363 -68.87 -67.00 54.19
N SER A 364 -69.14 -65.80 54.72
CA SER A 364 -68.22 -64.72 55.19
C SER A 364 -66.78 -64.64 54.61
N THR A 365 -66.41 -63.64 53.79
CA THR A 365 -66.08 -62.23 54.12
C THR A 365 -64.90 -61.96 55.06
N SER A 366 -64.07 -60.98 54.66
CA SER A 366 -63.16 -60.11 55.47
C SER A 366 -61.98 -60.76 56.20
N TRP A 367 -60.80 -60.15 56.40
CA TRP A 367 -60.17 -58.84 56.05
C TRP A 367 -58.65 -58.97 56.36
N SER A 368 -57.68 -58.12 56.00
CA SER A 368 -57.52 -56.96 55.07
C SER A 368 -56.01 -56.61 55.03
N ARG A 369 -55.56 -55.72 54.13
CA ARG A 369 -54.19 -55.11 54.09
C ARG A 369 -53.06 -56.10 53.70
N ILE A 370 -51.97 -55.71 53.03
CA ILE A 370 -51.45 -54.38 52.62
C ILE A 370 -51.22 -54.39 51.10
#